data_AF-A0AAU1XDU3-F1
#
_entry.id   AF-A0AAU1XDU3-F1
#
_cell.length_a   1.000
_cell.length_b   1.000
_cell.length_c   1.000
_cell.angle_alpha   90.00
_cell.angle_beta   90.00
_cell.angle_gamma   90.00
#
_symmetry.space_group_name_H-M   'P 1'
#
loop_
_entity.id
_entity.type
_entity.pdbx_description
1 polymer ?
#
loop_
_entity_poly.entity_id
_entity_poly.type
_entity_poly.pdbx_seq_one_letter_code
_entity_poly.pdbx_strand_id
1 'polypeptide(L)'
;MTGDLRAHAALSRFAPLFWFRSPVERHPRLGHVQIAHLGWRFAEPHDEFKAVFEAVARDAPRHVEWRFKAAKNWLIRPVRLAEESARNGDDFGEAQVTVTKDQDFCLLAAKDMDLILQAIEDAAP
;
A
#
# COMPACT_ATOMS: atom_id res chain seq x y z
N MET A 1 14.24 8.19 7.79
CA MET A 1 13.63 6.87 8.07
C MET A 1 13.19 6.31 6.73
N THR A 2 13.58 5.10 6.35
CA THR A 2 13.07 4.46 5.13
C THR A 2 11.55 4.27 5.27
N GLY A 3 10.76 4.58 4.24
CA GLY A 3 9.28 4.51 4.31
C GLY A 3 8.74 3.14 4.76
N ASP A 4 9.50 2.07 4.50
CA ASP A 4 9.24 0.69 4.94
C ASP A 4 9.17 0.54 6.47
N LEU A 5 10.09 1.19 7.21
CA LEU A 5 10.13 1.12 8.67
C LEU A 5 8.96 1.88 9.30
N ARG A 6 8.59 3.02 8.72
CA ARG A 6 7.43 3.82 9.16
C ARG A 6 6.14 3.01 9.01
N ALA A 7 5.94 2.41 7.83
CA ALA A 7 4.76 1.61 7.54
C ALA A 7 4.63 0.40 8.47
N HIS A 8 5.73 -0.32 8.73
CA HIS A 8 5.73 -1.43 9.68
C HIS A 8 5.35 -0.96 11.10
N ALA A 9 5.94 0.15 11.56
CA ALA A 9 5.68 0.69 12.89
C ALA A 9 4.21 1.14 13.03
N ALA A 10 3.67 1.85 12.05
CA ALA A 10 2.28 2.31 12.03
C ALA A 10 1.29 1.13 12.14
N LEU A 11 1.47 0.09 11.33
CA LEU A 11 0.61 -1.09 11.33
C LEU A 11 0.74 -1.91 12.62
N SER A 12 1.94 -1.98 13.20
CA SER A 12 2.20 -2.74 14.43
C SER A 12 1.53 -2.14 15.67
N ARG A 13 1.02 -0.90 15.59
CA ARG A 13 0.22 -0.27 16.66
C ARG A 13 -1.20 -0.84 16.75
N PHE A 14 -1.72 -1.43 15.68
CA PHE A 14 -3.04 -2.07 15.69
C PHE A 14 -2.98 -3.48 16.27
N ALA A 15 -2.03 -4.28 15.79
CA ALA A 15 -1.79 -5.64 16.24
C ALA A 15 -0.43 -6.16 15.72
N PRO A 16 0.14 -7.23 16.33
CA PRO A 16 1.35 -7.87 15.84
C PRO A 16 1.22 -8.32 14.38
N LEU A 17 2.27 -8.08 13.58
CA LEU A 17 2.33 -8.48 12.17
C LEU A 17 2.97 -9.86 12.02
N PHE A 18 2.32 -10.75 11.27
CA PHE A 18 2.91 -12.02 10.83
C PHE A 18 3.66 -11.87 9.50
N TRP A 19 3.17 -10.99 8.63
CA TRP A 19 3.77 -10.74 7.32
C TRP A 19 3.56 -9.28 6.92
N PHE A 20 4.55 -8.73 6.23
CA PHE A 20 4.55 -7.34 5.81
C PHE A 20 5.36 -7.17 4.52
N ARG A 21 4.91 -6.25 3.65
CA ARG A 21 5.60 -5.87 2.42
C ARG A 21 5.23 -4.44 2.01
N SER A 22 6.23 -3.59 1.92
CA SER A 22 6.20 -2.31 1.22
C SER A 22 7.34 -2.28 0.19
N PRO A 23 7.13 -1.77 -1.03
CA PRO A 23 8.23 -1.61 -1.98
C PRO A 23 9.19 -0.52 -1.48
N VAL A 24 10.48 -0.67 -1.80
CA VAL A 24 11.45 0.43 -1.64
C VAL A 24 11.07 1.53 -2.61
N GLU A 25 10.93 2.76 -2.12
CA GLU A 25 10.43 3.91 -2.90
C GLU A 25 11.11 4.06 -4.26
N ARG A 26 12.44 3.90 -4.31
CA ARG A 26 13.22 3.91 -5.56
C ARG A 26 13.88 2.56 -5.81
N HIS A 27 13.90 2.14 -7.07
CA HIS A 27 14.63 0.95 -7.46
C HIS A 27 16.14 1.15 -7.22
N PRO A 28 16.81 0.31 -6.42
CA PRO A 28 18.16 0.57 -5.92
C PRO A 28 19.23 0.66 -7.01
N ARG A 29 18.98 0.08 -8.20
CA ARG A 29 19.91 0.11 -9.34
C ARG A 29 19.52 1.08 -10.45
N LEU A 30 18.24 1.38 -10.58
CA LEU A 30 17.71 2.10 -11.75
C LEU A 30 17.19 3.50 -11.39
N GLY A 31 17.05 3.83 -10.10
CA GLY A 31 16.70 5.15 -9.60
C GLY A 31 15.25 5.58 -9.80
N HIS A 32 14.48 4.88 -10.63
CA HIS A 32 13.06 5.14 -10.86
C HIS A 32 12.22 4.85 -9.60
N VAL A 33 11.12 5.57 -9.46
CA VAL A 33 10.16 5.37 -8.36
C VAL A 33 9.35 4.11 -8.65
N GLN A 34 9.27 3.21 -7.66
CA GLN A 34 8.44 2.01 -7.74
C GLN A 34 6.99 2.35 -7.41
N ILE A 35 6.03 1.64 -8.02
CA ILE A 35 4.64 1.84 -7.67
C ILE A 35 4.37 1.52 -6.19
N ALA A 36 3.88 2.52 -5.45
CA ALA A 36 3.58 2.39 -4.04
C ALA A 36 2.39 1.46 -3.78
N HIS A 37 2.53 0.57 -2.80
CA HIS A 37 1.47 -0.26 -2.25
C HIS A 37 1.87 -0.73 -0.85
N LEU A 38 0.91 -1.14 -0.04
CA LEU A 38 1.15 -1.59 1.33
C LEU A 38 0.43 -2.90 1.57
N GLY A 39 1.18 -3.98 1.79
CA GLY A 39 0.66 -5.31 2.08
C GLY A 39 1.04 -5.77 3.48
N TRP A 40 0.09 -6.34 4.22
CA TRP A 40 0.36 -6.91 5.54
C TRP A 40 -0.60 -8.03 5.91
N ARG A 41 -0.28 -8.74 6.98
CA ARG A 41 -1.16 -9.71 7.63
C ARG A 41 -0.86 -9.71 9.12
N PHE A 42 -1.88 -9.55 9.94
CA PHE A 42 -1.77 -9.68 11.39
C PHE A 42 -1.53 -11.14 11.82
N ALA A 43 -0.96 -11.32 13.01
CA ALA A 43 -0.74 -12.64 13.60
C ALA A 43 -2.05 -13.37 13.90
N GLU A 44 -3.09 -12.62 14.28
CA GLU A 44 -4.45 -13.11 14.49
C GLU A 44 -5.42 -12.35 13.58
N PRO A 45 -6.60 -12.92 13.24
CA PRO A 45 -7.63 -12.19 12.49
C PRO A 45 -8.17 -11.01 13.31
N HIS A 46 -8.14 -9.80 12.73
CA HIS A 46 -8.64 -8.57 13.36
C HIS A 46 -9.62 -7.84 12.45
N ASP A 47 -10.76 -8.48 12.17
CA ASP A 47 -11.77 -7.97 11.25
C ASP A 47 -12.37 -6.62 11.69
N GLU A 48 -12.32 -6.32 12.99
CA GLU A 48 -12.70 -5.04 13.59
C GLU A 48 -11.96 -3.84 12.99
N PHE A 49 -10.72 -4.03 12.49
CA PHE A 49 -9.94 -2.94 11.90
C PHE A 49 -10.24 -2.71 10.41
N LYS A 50 -11.01 -3.58 9.74
CA LYS A 50 -11.28 -3.46 8.29
C LYS A 50 -11.85 -2.10 7.92
N ALA A 51 -12.83 -1.62 8.69
CA ALA A 51 -13.48 -0.33 8.44
C ALA A 51 -12.50 0.85 8.55
N VAL A 52 -11.51 0.76 9.44
CA VAL A 52 -10.47 1.78 9.59
C VAL A 52 -9.61 1.86 8.33
N PHE A 53 -9.07 0.72 7.87
CA PHE A 53 -8.21 0.72 6.68
C PHE A 53 -8.96 1.01 5.39
N GLU A 54 -10.24 0.63 5.30
CA GLU A 54 -11.10 1.01 4.19
C GLU A 54 -11.32 2.52 4.14
N ALA A 55 -11.63 3.15 5.29
CA ALA A 55 -11.76 4.60 5.38
C ALA A 55 -10.46 5.32 5.03
N VAL A 56 -9.33 4.88 5.59
CA VAL A 56 -8.02 5.47 5.29
C VAL A 56 -7.69 5.38 3.79
N ALA A 57 -7.87 4.22 3.18
CA ALA A 57 -7.58 4.04 1.76
C ALA A 57 -8.48 4.88 0.84
N ARG A 58 -9.71 5.18 1.29
CA ARG A 58 -10.66 6.00 0.52
C ARG A 58 -10.43 7.50 0.72
N ASP A 59 -10.16 7.93 1.95
CA ASP A 59 -10.29 9.33 2.35
C ASP A 59 -8.94 10.07 2.46
N ALA A 60 -7.83 9.36 2.71
CA ALA A 60 -6.52 9.98 2.87
C ALA A 60 -5.82 10.42 1.57
N PRO A 61 -5.86 9.64 0.46
CA PRO A 61 -5.22 10.01 -0.80
C PRO A 61 -5.78 11.29 -1.42
N ARG A 62 -4.97 11.98 -2.23
CA ARG A 62 -5.36 13.24 -2.89
C ARG A 62 -5.06 13.30 -4.38
N HIS A 63 -4.26 12.36 -4.92
CA HIS A 63 -3.75 12.48 -6.29
C HIS A 63 -4.23 11.36 -7.22
N VAL A 64 -4.25 10.11 -6.74
CA VAL A 64 -4.78 8.97 -7.49
C VAL A 64 -5.79 8.21 -6.65
N GLU A 65 -6.60 7.36 -7.27
CA GLU A 65 -7.59 6.55 -6.55
C GLU A 65 -6.93 5.32 -5.92
N TRP A 66 -7.31 5.01 -4.68
CA TRP A 66 -6.81 3.87 -3.91
C TRP A 66 -7.95 2.99 -3.41
N ARG A 67 -7.62 1.74 -3.11
CA ARG A 67 -8.55 0.82 -2.47
C ARG A 67 -7.87 -0.07 -1.45
N PHE A 68 -8.64 -0.42 -0.43
CA PHE A 68 -8.33 -1.49 0.50
C PHE A 68 -8.92 -2.82 0.00
N LYS A 69 -8.20 -3.92 0.21
CA LYS A 69 -8.69 -5.29 0.02
C LYS A 69 -8.30 -6.13 1.23
N ALA A 70 -9.29 -6.57 2.00
CA ALA A 70 -9.10 -7.62 2.99
C ALA A 70 -9.14 -9.00 2.30
N ALA A 71 -8.09 -9.78 2.47
CA ALA A 71 -8.00 -11.17 2.03
C ALA A 71 -7.05 -11.91 2.98
N LYS A 72 -6.39 -12.98 2.53
CA LYS A 72 -5.31 -13.62 3.31
C LYS A 72 -4.25 -12.60 3.73
N ASN A 73 -3.79 -11.78 2.80
CA ASN A 73 -2.99 -10.60 3.08
C ASN A 73 -3.85 -9.38 2.77
N TRP A 74 -3.88 -8.45 3.71
CA TRP A 74 -4.53 -7.16 3.54
C TRP A 74 -3.66 -6.27 2.66
N LEU A 75 -4.29 -5.47 1.81
CA LEU A 75 -3.60 -4.70 0.79
C LEU A 75 -4.27 -3.34 0.61
N ILE A 76 -3.48 -2.28 0.74
CA ILE A 76 -3.80 -0.94 0.25
C ILE A 76 -2.98 -0.70 -1.01
N ARG A 77 -3.66 -0.39 -2.11
CA ARG A 77 -3.01 -0.16 -3.41
C ARG A 77 -3.80 0.82 -4.28
N PRO A 78 -3.14 1.48 -5.25
CA PRO A 78 -3.83 2.26 -6.27
C PRO A 78 -4.80 1.39 -7.08
N VAL A 79 -5.96 1.94 -7.44
CA VAL A 79 -6.99 1.22 -8.22
C VAL A 79 -6.42 0.73 -9.55
N ARG A 80 -5.67 1.57 -10.27
CA ARG A 80 -5.03 1.21 -11.53
C ARG A 80 -4.10 -0.01 -11.41
N LEU A 81 -3.30 -0.11 -10.34
CA LEU A 81 -2.45 -1.30 -10.11
C LEU A 81 -3.31 -2.56 -9.95
N ALA A 82 -4.47 -2.39 -9.34
CA ALA A 82 -5.38 -3.46 -9.06
C ALA A 82 -6.18 -3.91 -10.30
N GLU A 83 -6.51 -3.00 -11.20
CA GLU A 83 -7.07 -3.27 -12.52
C GLU A 83 -6.05 -3.93 -13.45
N GLU A 84 -4.81 -3.44 -13.44
CA GLU A 84 -3.74 -4.00 -14.25
C GLU A 84 -3.42 -5.44 -13.82
N SER A 85 -3.42 -5.72 -12.51
CA SER A 85 -3.31 -7.08 -11.99
C SER A 85 -4.43 -7.98 -12.51
N ALA A 86 -5.67 -7.51 -12.56
CA ALA A 86 -6.79 -8.31 -13.08
C ALA A 86 -6.66 -8.56 -14.60
N ARG A 87 -6.16 -7.59 -15.37
CA ARG A 87 -5.89 -7.76 -16.82
C ARG A 87 -4.81 -8.82 -17.09
N ASN A 88 -3.87 -8.97 -16.17
CA ASN A 88 -2.76 -9.93 -16.26
C ASN A 88 -3.07 -11.23 -15.50
N GLY A 89 -4.34 -11.63 -15.39
CA GLY A 89 -4.72 -12.91 -14.76
C GLY A 89 -4.39 -12.99 -13.27
N ASP A 90 -4.51 -11.85 -12.56
CA ASP A 90 -4.10 -11.66 -11.17
C ASP A 90 -2.57 -11.73 -10.92
N ASP A 91 -1.74 -11.63 -11.96
CA ASP A 91 -0.29 -11.46 -11.79
C ASP A 91 0.03 -10.04 -11.27
N PHE A 92 0.27 -9.97 -9.96
CA PHE A 92 0.61 -8.72 -9.30
C PHE A 92 2.01 -8.22 -9.70
N GLY A 93 2.97 -9.12 -9.94
CA GLY A 93 4.34 -8.74 -10.28
C GLY A 93 4.43 -8.11 -11.66
N GLU A 94 3.75 -8.69 -12.64
CA GLU A 94 3.64 -8.12 -13.99
C GLU A 94 2.95 -6.76 -13.96
N ALA A 95 1.85 -6.63 -13.21
CA ALA A 95 1.16 -5.36 -13.05
C ALA A 95 2.05 -4.28 -12.42
N GLN A 96 2.89 -4.63 -11.43
CA GLN A 96 3.85 -3.68 -10.88
C GLN A 96 4.86 -3.20 -11.92
N VAL A 97 5.41 -4.12 -12.73
CA VAL A 97 6.36 -3.76 -13.79
C VAL A 97 5.70 -2.85 -14.83
N THR A 98 4.47 -3.14 -15.22
CA THR A 98 3.73 -2.34 -16.20
C THR A 98 3.41 -0.95 -15.67
N VAL A 99 2.82 -0.83 -14.47
CA VAL A 99 2.46 0.46 -13.88
C VAL A 99 3.70 1.30 -13.56
N THR A 100 4.81 0.68 -13.16
CA THR A 100 6.07 1.39 -12.86
C THR A 100 6.65 2.12 -14.08
N LYS A 101 6.26 1.77 -15.31
CA LYS A 101 6.70 2.51 -16.50
C LYS A 101 6.13 3.93 -16.55
N ASP A 102 5.02 4.19 -15.85
CA ASP A 102 4.39 5.50 -15.72
C ASP A 102 4.92 6.21 -14.45
N GLN A 103 6.03 6.93 -14.62
CA GLN A 103 6.74 7.54 -13.48
C GLN A 103 5.94 8.68 -12.83
N ASP A 104 5.14 9.43 -13.59
CA ASP A 104 4.29 10.48 -13.01
C ASP A 104 3.23 9.87 -12.10
N PHE A 105 2.61 8.76 -12.53
CA PHE A 105 1.69 8.01 -11.69
C PHE A 105 2.39 7.47 -10.42
N CYS A 106 3.60 6.93 -10.55
CA CYS A 106 4.36 6.45 -9.38
C CYS A 106 4.71 7.57 -8.39
N LEU A 107 5.09 8.76 -8.88
CA LEU A 107 5.39 9.91 -8.03
C LEU A 107 4.15 10.41 -7.28
N LEU A 108 2.99 10.45 -7.95
CA LEU A 108 1.73 10.82 -7.31
C LEU A 108 1.29 9.78 -6.27
N ALA A 109 1.41 8.49 -6.61
CA ALA A 109 1.12 7.41 -5.67
C ALA A 109 2.07 7.41 -4.45
N ALA A 110 3.34 7.76 -4.61
CA ALA A 110 4.27 7.88 -3.49
C ALA A 110 3.83 8.99 -2.51
N LYS A 111 3.40 10.16 -3.03
CA LYS A 111 2.85 11.24 -2.20
C LYS A 111 1.59 10.82 -1.44
N ASP A 112 0.69 10.08 -2.10
CA ASP A 112 -0.51 9.57 -1.45
C ASP A 112 -0.18 8.52 -0.39
N MET A 113 0.85 7.69 -0.59
CA MET A 113 1.28 6.72 0.42
C MET A 113 1.72 7.41 1.71
N ASP A 114 2.42 8.55 1.63
CA ASP A 114 2.78 9.31 2.84
C ASP A 114 1.56 9.81 3.61
N LEU A 115 0.50 10.23 2.90
CA LEU A 115 -0.78 10.65 3.50
C LEU A 115 -1.53 9.47 4.10
N ILE A 116 -1.55 8.33 3.41
CA ILE A 116 -2.14 7.07 3.91
C ILE A 116 -1.43 6.65 5.20
N LEU A 117 -0.10 6.64 5.22
CA LEU A 117 0.67 6.23 6.41
C LEU A 117 0.40 7.17 7.59
N GLN A 118 0.31 8.48 7.34
CA GLN A 118 -0.09 9.43 8.39
C GLN A 118 -1.48 9.11 8.94
N ALA A 119 -2.46 8.87 8.07
CA ALA A 119 -3.82 8.55 8.50
C ALA A 119 -3.91 7.20 9.25
N ILE A 120 -3.08 6.21 8.90
CA ILE A 120 -2.96 4.96 9.68
C ILE A 120 -2.41 5.25 11.08
N GLU A 121 -1.37 6.09 11.18
CA GLU A 121 -0.77 6.46 12.47
C GLU A 121 -1.75 7.21 13.37
N ASP A 122 -2.55 8.11 12.79
CA ASP A 122 -3.54 8.92 13.51
C ASP A 122 -4.77 8.09 13.94
N ALA A 123 -5.10 7.02 13.20
CA ALA A 123 -6.21 6.13 13.50
C ALA A 123 -5.85 4.97 14.45
N ALA A 124 -4.57 4.84 14.83
CA ALA A 124 -4.13 3.78 15.72
C ALA A 124 -4.71 3.97 17.15
N PRO A 125 -5.15 2.87 17.81
CA PRO A 125 -5.73 2.91 19.15
C PRO A 125 -4.72 3.27 20.25
#